data_AF-A0A0R4IEN9-F1
#
_entry.id   AF-A0A0R4IEN9-F1
#
_cell.length_a   1.000
_cell.length_b   1.000
_cell.length_c   1.000
_cell.angle_alpha   90.00
_cell.angle_beta   90.00
_cell.angle_gamma   90.00
#
_symmetry.space_group_name_H-M   'P 1'
#
loop_
_entity.id
_entity.type
_entity.pdbx_description
1 polymer ?
#
loop_
_entity_poly.entity_id
_entity_poly.type
_entity_poly.pdbx_seq_one_letter_code
_entity_poly.pdbx_strand_id
1 'polypeptide(L)'
;MWSILMVTVSCRPYEGPKCHIKPLISKTKQEMKTLLKEYLKVNGNVSWQTIPELDLKNVSFEEQSHKAQCGFNYLKIALKQIKKHQEDLVGKNDDIVKKIDIMILEIRRTISCVKHCLRNCTNVRTDEFDKYDIYEIKQWGRAVIESSVAFLGELNNLKTINQCFTTTNRKSNQITLGAKDMERFTQG
;
A
#
# COMPACT_ATOMS: atom_id res chain seq x y z
N MET A 1 2.98 56.62 20.76
CA MET A 1 2.58 55.33 21.37
C MET A 1 2.20 54.38 20.24
N TRP A 2 2.99 53.33 20.00
CA TRP A 2 2.69 52.31 19.00
C TRP A 2 2.42 50.99 19.72
N SER A 3 1.20 50.48 19.61
CA SER A 3 0.82 49.18 20.17
C SER A 3 1.33 48.07 19.25
N ILE A 4 2.19 47.21 19.79
CA ILE A 4 2.65 45.99 19.12
C ILE A 4 1.51 44.97 19.20
N LEU A 5 0.86 44.72 18.07
CA LEU A 5 -0.03 43.58 17.89
C LEU A 5 0.80 42.30 17.96
N MET A 6 0.74 41.61 19.10
CA MET A 6 1.25 40.24 19.18
C MET A 6 0.29 39.32 18.41
N VAL A 7 0.73 38.86 17.24
CA VAL A 7 0.08 37.76 16.52
C VAL A 7 0.31 36.50 17.33
N THR A 8 -0.74 35.99 17.97
CA THR A 8 -0.71 34.70 18.66
C THR A 8 -0.65 33.60 17.60
N VAL A 9 0.55 33.07 17.37
CA VAL A 9 0.74 31.87 16.55
C VAL A 9 0.13 30.71 17.32
N SER A 10 -1.07 30.30 16.92
CA SER A 10 -1.75 29.13 17.49
C SER A 10 -0.96 27.87 17.11
N CYS A 11 -0.23 27.30 18.08
CA CYS A 11 0.36 25.97 17.99
C CYS A 11 -0.75 24.91 18.03
N ARG A 12 -1.58 24.83 16.97
CA ARG A 12 -2.40 23.64 16.77
C ARG A 12 -1.45 22.51 16.38
N PRO A 13 -1.47 21.34 17.04
CA PRO A 13 -0.72 20.19 16.56
C PRO A 13 -1.16 19.93 15.12
N TYR A 14 -0.20 19.85 14.21
CA TYR A 14 -0.45 19.46 12.83
C TYR A 14 -1.03 18.05 12.84
N GLU A 15 -2.36 17.94 12.78
CA GLU A 15 -3.04 16.69 12.45
C GLU A 15 -2.67 16.37 11.01
N GLY A 16 -1.56 15.66 10.82
CA GLY A 16 -1.15 15.16 9.52
C GLY A 16 -2.32 14.41 8.86
N PRO A 17 -2.39 14.36 7.52
CA PRO A 17 -3.53 13.79 6.81
C PRO A 17 -3.81 12.37 7.32
N LYS A 18 -5.00 12.20 7.93
CA LYS A 18 -5.45 10.89 8.44
C LYS A 18 -5.40 9.89 7.29
N CYS A 19 -4.67 8.81 7.48
CA CYS A 19 -4.46 7.87 6.39
C CYS A 19 -5.75 7.08 6.11
N HIS A 20 -6.42 7.38 4.99
CA HIS A 20 -7.64 6.71 4.58
C HIS A 20 -7.32 5.35 3.93
N ILE A 21 -7.00 4.35 4.76
CA ILE A 21 -6.49 3.03 4.34
C ILE A 21 -7.40 2.35 3.30
N LYS A 22 -8.71 2.21 3.57
CA LYS A 22 -9.63 1.51 2.65
C LYS A 22 -9.77 2.20 1.29
N PRO A 23 -10.03 3.52 1.22
CA PRO A 23 -10.00 4.25 -0.05
C PRO A 23 -8.66 4.09 -0.78
N LEU A 24 -7.53 4.14 -0.05
CA LEU A 24 -6.21 3.97 -0.64
C LEU A 24 -6.02 2.57 -1.24
N ILE A 25 -6.32 1.50 -0.50
CA ILE A 25 -6.24 0.11 -0.99
C ILE A 25 -7.15 -0.08 -2.21
N SER A 26 -8.38 0.43 -2.18
CA SER A 26 -9.33 0.35 -3.29
C SER A 26 -8.83 1.09 -4.54
N LYS A 27 -8.26 2.29 -4.36
CA LYS A 27 -7.63 3.04 -5.45
C LYS A 27 -6.44 2.27 -6.02
N THR A 28 -5.52 1.80 -5.18
CA THR A 28 -4.36 1.02 -5.62
C THR A 28 -4.77 -0.26 -6.34
N LYS A 29 -5.85 -0.94 -5.91
CA LYS A 29 -6.43 -2.08 -6.62
C LYS A 29 -6.93 -1.71 -8.01
N GLN A 30 -7.63 -0.59 -8.14
CA GLN A 30 -8.13 -0.11 -9.44
C GLN A 30 -6.98 0.21 -10.39
N GLU A 31 -5.94 0.90 -9.91
CA GLU A 31 -4.76 1.19 -10.70
C GLU A 31 -3.99 -0.07 -11.08
N MET A 32 -3.90 -1.06 -10.19
CA MET A 32 -3.31 -2.37 -10.50
C MET A 32 -4.09 -3.12 -11.60
N LYS A 33 -5.43 -3.03 -11.61
CA LYS A 33 -6.25 -3.56 -12.71
C LYS A 33 -5.97 -2.85 -14.03
N THR A 34 -5.75 -1.54 -14.00
CA THR A 34 -5.34 -0.78 -15.19
C THR A 34 -3.97 -1.25 -15.66
N LEU A 35 -3.00 -1.41 -14.75
CA LEU A 35 -1.68 -1.92 -15.07
C LEU A 35 -1.76 -3.32 -15.71
N LEU A 36 -2.61 -4.22 -15.20
CA LEU A 36 -2.81 -5.56 -15.78
C LEU A 36 -3.25 -5.48 -17.24
N LYS A 37 -4.24 -4.62 -17.54
CA LYS A 37 -4.73 -4.45 -18.92
C LYS A 37 -3.64 -3.98 -19.86
N GLU A 38 -2.83 -3.00 -19.45
CA GLU A 38 -1.73 -2.49 -20.28
C GLU A 38 -0.61 -3.53 -20.41
N TYR A 39 -0.29 -4.25 -19.34
CA TYR A 39 0.72 -5.30 -19.36
C TYR A 39 0.37 -6.41 -20.36
N LEU A 40 -0.90 -6.83 -20.41
CA LEU A 40 -1.40 -7.83 -21.35
C LEU A 40 -1.36 -7.37 -22.80
N LYS A 41 -1.52 -6.08 -23.08
CA LYS A 41 -1.38 -5.55 -24.46
C LYS A 41 0.05 -5.69 -24.97
N VAL A 42 1.04 -5.43 -24.10
CA VAL A 42 2.46 -5.47 -24.45
C VAL A 42 3.00 -6.90 -24.49
N ASN A 43 2.60 -7.75 -23.53
CA ASN A 43 3.22 -9.05 -23.30
C ASN A 43 2.36 -10.23 -23.77
N GLY A 44 1.12 -9.99 -24.20
CA GLY A 44 0.16 -11.03 -24.59
C GLY A 44 -0.53 -11.70 -23.40
N ASN A 45 -1.48 -12.56 -23.71
CA ASN A 45 -2.30 -13.28 -22.73
C ASN A 45 -1.70 -14.66 -22.44
N VAL A 46 -0.74 -14.74 -21.52
CA VAL A 46 -0.02 -15.98 -21.16
C VAL A 46 -0.32 -16.39 -19.72
N SER A 47 -0.65 -17.66 -19.44
CA SER A 47 -1.06 -18.11 -18.09
C SER A 47 0.14 -18.59 -17.27
N TRP A 48 0.04 -18.48 -15.93
CA TRP A 48 1.01 -18.98 -14.96
C TRP A 48 0.30 -19.35 -13.66
N GLN A 49 1.00 -20.04 -12.76
CA GLN A 49 0.52 -20.32 -11.41
C GLN A 49 0.34 -19.04 -10.57
N THR A 50 -0.61 -19.06 -9.65
CA THR A 50 -0.84 -17.97 -8.69
C THR A 50 0.36 -17.79 -7.77
N ILE A 51 0.58 -16.56 -7.30
CA ILE A 51 1.71 -16.22 -6.43
C ILE A 51 1.35 -16.46 -4.96
N PRO A 52 1.92 -17.47 -4.28
CA PRO A 52 1.54 -17.83 -2.92
C PRO A 52 1.77 -16.73 -1.88
N GLU A 53 2.77 -15.88 -2.11
CA GLU A 53 3.11 -14.72 -1.27
C GLU A 53 2.01 -13.66 -1.26
N LEU A 54 1.16 -13.66 -2.29
CA LEU A 54 0.06 -12.71 -2.49
C LEU A 54 -1.32 -13.34 -2.22
N ASP A 55 -1.37 -14.60 -1.80
CA ASP A 55 -2.63 -15.28 -1.48
C ASP A 55 -2.93 -15.16 0.02
N LEU A 56 -3.99 -14.46 0.43
CA LEU A 56 -4.40 -14.42 1.85
C LEU A 56 -5.43 -15.49 2.20
N LYS A 57 -5.86 -16.32 1.24
CA LYS A 57 -6.79 -17.41 1.48
C LYS A 57 -6.14 -18.50 2.30
N ASN A 58 -6.96 -19.22 3.07
CA ASN A 58 -6.57 -20.39 3.87
C ASN A 58 -5.49 -20.10 4.93
N VAL A 59 -5.27 -18.84 5.28
CA VAL A 59 -4.32 -18.41 6.31
C VAL A 59 -5.10 -18.10 7.58
N SER A 60 -4.58 -18.57 8.72
CA SER A 60 -5.22 -18.34 10.01
C SER A 60 -5.38 -16.84 10.28
N PHE A 61 -6.41 -16.47 11.05
CA PHE A 61 -6.68 -15.07 11.37
C PHE A 61 -5.46 -14.36 12.00
N GLU A 62 -4.71 -15.08 12.85
CA GLU A 62 -3.54 -14.57 13.55
C GLU A 62 -2.36 -14.27 12.62
N GLU A 63 -2.24 -15.04 11.53
CA GLU A 63 -1.17 -14.93 10.55
C GLU A 63 -1.49 -13.96 9.40
N GLN A 64 -2.78 -13.68 9.13
CA GLN A 64 -3.21 -12.80 8.04
C GLN A 64 -2.53 -11.43 8.08
N SER A 65 -2.36 -10.84 9.27
CA SER A 65 -1.70 -9.53 9.41
C SER A 65 -0.22 -9.57 9.05
N HIS A 66 0.48 -10.65 9.39
CA HIS A 66 1.89 -10.86 9.05
C HIS A 66 2.03 -11.17 7.57
N LYS A 67 1.21 -12.09 7.04
CA LYS A 67 1.21 -12.44 5.61
C LYS A 67 0.86 -11.24 4.74
N ALA A 68 -0.07 -10.39 5.15
CA ALA A 68 -0.37 -9.13 4.47
C ALA A 68 0.86 -8.22 4.38
N GLN A 69 1.62 -8.05 5.47
CA GLN A 69 2.84 -7.24 5.43
C GLN A 69 3.91 -7.86 4.54
N CYS A 70 4.07 -9.18 4.57
CA CYS A 70 4.99 -9.90 3.69
C CYS A 70 4.58 -9.78 2.22
N GLY A 71 3.29 -9.94 1.90
CA GLY A 71 2.77 -9.79 0.54
C GLY A 71 2.99 -8.40 -0.02
N PHE A 72 2.82 -7.35 0.79
CA PHE A 72 3.17 -5.99 0.39
C PHE A 72 4.67 -5.82 0.08
N ASN A 73 5.54 -6.38 0.92
CA ASN A 73 6.98 -6.30 0.70
C ASN A 73 7.40 -7.09 -0.56
N TYR A 74 6.85 -8.29 -0.75
CA TYR A 74 7.03 -9.11 -1.95
C TYR A 74 6.60 -8.33 -3.19
N LEU A 75 5.39 -7.77 -3.19
CA LEU A 75 4.84 -7.01 -4.30
C LEU A 75 5.74 -5.83 -4.70
N LYS A 76 6.28 -5.10 -3.72
CA LYS A 76 7.22 -4.00 -3.96
C LYS A 76 8.50 -4.48 -4.66
N ILE A 77 9.02 -5.66 -4.32
CA ILE A 77 10.22 -6.23 -4.94
C ILE A 77 9.87 -6.72 -6.35
N ALA A 78 8.79 -7.50 -6.48
CA ALA A 78 8.35 -8.07 -7.74
C ALA A 78 8.05 -6.98 -8.79
N LEU A 79 7.37 -5.89 -8.44
CA LEU A 79 7.13 -4.78 -9.37
C LEU A 79 8.42 -4.11 -9.85
N LYS A 80 9.46 -4.03 -9.03
CA LYS A 80 10.77 -3.49 -9.47
C LYS A 80 11.44 -4.40 -10.49
N GLN A 81 11.31 -5.71 -10.32
CA GLN A 81 11.85 -6.68 -11.26
C GLN A 81 11.04 -6.70 -12.56
N ILE A 82 9.71 -6.69 -12.48
CA ILE A 82 8.83 -6.51 -13.65
C ILE A 82 9.21 -5.24 -14.40
N LYS A 83 9.42 -4.13 -13.68
CA LYS A 83 9.89 -2.88 -14.29
C LYS A 83 11.19 -3.09 -15.06
N LYS A 84 12.24 -3.61 -14.41
CA LYS A 84 13.54 -3.86 -15.04
C LYS A 84 13.38 -4.69 -16.31
N HIS A 85 12.62 -5.78 -16.26
CA HIS A 85 12.39 -6.63 -17.43
C HIS A 85 11.61 -5.90 -18.54
N GLN A 86 10.63 -5.05 -18.21
CA GLN A 86 9.94 -4.26 -19.23
C GLN A 86 10.84 -3.16 -19.81
N GLU A 87 11.73 -2.55 -19.01
CA GLU A 87 12.74 -1.62 -19.52
C GLU A 87 13.64 -2.29 -20.57
N ASP A 88 14.02 -3.55 -20.33
CA ASP A 88 14.85 -4.33 -21.25
C ASP A 88 14.08 -4.75 -22.53
N LEU A 89 12.76 -5.00 -22.42
CA LEU A 89 11.93 -5.47 -23.53
C LEU A 89 11.39 -4.35 -24.44
N VAL A 90 10.93 -3.24 -23.86
CA VAL A 90 10.26 -2.16 -24.61
C VAL A 90 10.95 -0.79 -24.46
N GLY A 91 11.98 -0.69 -23.63
CA GLY A 91 12.72 0.54 -23.38
C GLY A 91 12.17 1.37 -22.21
N LYS A 92 13.05 2.16 -21.59
CA LYS A 92 12.76 2.93 -20.35
C LYS A 92 11.65 3.97 -20.48
N ASN A 93 11.41 4.46 -21.70
CA ASN A 93 10.46 5.54 -21.95
C ASN A 93 9.06 5.04 -22.32
N ASP A 94 8.87 3.71 -22.41
CA ASP A 94 7.57 3.12 -22.70
C ASP A 94 6.55 3.42 -21.60
N ASP A 95 5.29 3.55 -22.00
CA ASP A 95 4.19 3.89 -21.09
C ASP A 95 3.94 2.79 -20.04
N ILE A 96 4.20 1.51 -20.36
CA ILE A 96 4.08 0.43 -19.36
C ILE A 96 5.08 0.60 -18.22
N VAL A 97 6.32 0.99 -18.54
CA VAL A 97 7.39 1.20 -17.56
C VAL A 97 7.02 2.35 -16.62
N LYS A 98 6.55 3.48 -17.16
CA LYS A 98 6.08 4.63 -16.37
C LYS A 98 4.91 4.25 -15.46
N LYS A 99 3.97 3.44 -15.94
CA LYS A 99 2.83 2.95 -15.14
C LYS A 99 3.29 2.04 -14.01
N ILE A 100 4.27 1.18 -14.23
CA ILE A 100 4.84 0.34 -13.17
C ILE A 100 5.52 1.22 -12.11
N ASP A 101 6.22 2.29 -12.50
CA ASP A 101 6.81 3.24 -11.55
C ASP A 101 5.76 3.92 -10.66
N ILE A 102 4.68 4.41 -11.26
CA ILE A 102 3.54 4.97 -10.53
C ILE A 102 2.98 3.92 -9.56
N MET A 103 2.88 2.66 -9.98
CA MET A 103 2.39 1.58 -9.13
C MET A 103 3.30 1.29 -7.94
N ILE A 104 4.61 1.30 -8.14
CA ILE A 104 5.58 1.16 -7.06
C ILE A 104 5.41 2.29 -6.03
N LEU A 105 5.14 3.52 -6.46
CA LEU A 105 4.87 4.65 -5.57
C LEU A 105 3.56 4.49 -4.80
N GLU A 106 2.48 4.11 -5.47
CA GLU A 106 1.17 3.89 -4.83
C GLU A 106 1.23 2.74 -3.81
N ILE A 107 1.95 1.65 -4.11
CA ILE A 107 2.20 0.57 -3.17
C ILE A 107 3.00 1.06 -1.96
N ARG A 108 4.06 1.86 -2.15
CA ARG A 108 4.82 2.44 -1.03
C ARG A 108 3.94 3.33 -0.13
N ARG A 109 3.09 4.15 -0.72
CA ARG A 109 2.12 4.98 0.02
C ARG A 109 1.16 4.11 0.82
N THR A 110 0.63 3.06 0.20
CA THR A 110 -0.25 2.08 0.85
C THR A 110 0.44 1.39 2.01
N ILE A 111 1.67 0.90 1.83
CA ILE A 111 2.47 0.27 2.89
C ILE A 111 2.68 1.24 4.05
N SER A 112 3.08 2.49 3.78
CA SER A 112 3.28 3.49 4.82
C SER A 112 2.00 3.76 5.62
N CYS A 113 0.84 3.69 4.95
CA CYS A 113 -0.47 3.85 5.55
C CYS A 113 -0.86 2.70 6.49
N VAL A 114 -0.52 1.46 6.12
CA VAL A 114 -0.96 0.24 6.82
C VAL A 114 0.09 -0.35 7.77
N LYS A 115 1.34 0.14 7.74
CA LYS A 115 2.46 -0.45 8.51
C LYS A 115 2.20 -0.55 10.02
N HIS A 116 1.39 0.35 10.57
CA HIS A 116 1.04 0.33 12.00
C HIS A 116 -0.11 -0.63 12.34
N CYS A 117 -0.82 -1.10 11.32
CA CYS A 117 -1.93 -2.03 11.45
C CYS A 117 -1.49 -3.49 11.26
N LEU A 118 -0.34 -3.72 10.64
CA LEU A 118 0.13 -5.05 10.27
C LEU A 118 1.33 -5.46 11.12
N ARG A 119 1.51 -6.77 11.31
CA ARG A 119 2.70 -7.30 11.99
C ARG A 119 3.91 -7.21 11.07
N ASN A 120 5.08 -6.89 11.62
CA ASN A 120 6.31 -6.82 10.84
C ASN A 120 6.60 -8.13 10.11
N CYS A 121 7.17 -8.01 8.91
CA CYS A 121 7.66 -9.12 8.10
C CYS A 121 9.18 -9.00 7.95
N THR A 122 9.93 -9.98 8.43
CA THR A 122 11.41 -9.98 8.42
C THR A 122 11.99 -10.65 7.20
N ASN A 123 11.31 -11.68 6.68
CA ASN A 123 11.80 -12.50 5.57
C ASN A 123 10.81 -12.43 4.40
N VAL A 124 11.28 -11.94 3.27
CA VAL A 124 10.49 -11.88 2.04
C VAL A 124 11.24 -12.73 1.03
N ARG A 125 10.57 -13.76 0.53
CA ARG A 125 11.13 -14.59 -0.52
C ARG A 125 11.37 -13.73 -1.76
N THR A 126 12.58 -13.80 -2.29
CA THR A 126 12.93 -13.25 -3.59
C THR A 126 13.22 -14.43 -4.49
N ASP A 127 12.41 -14.65 -5.52
CA ASP A 127 12.78 -15.68 -6.49
C ASP A 127 14.04 -15.25 -7.25
N GLU A 128 14.83 -16.23 -7.68
CA GLU A 128 16.01 -16.01 -8.51
C GLU A 128 15.57 -15.94 -9.98
N PHE A 129 15.18 -14.75 -10.42
CA PHE A 129 14.62 -14.52 -11.76
C PHE A 129 15.61 -14.67 -12.89
N ASP A 130 16.92 -14.68 -12.60
CA ASP A 130 17.99 -14.80 -13.60
C ASP A 130 17.98 -16.17 -14.31
N LYS A 131 17.18 -17.12 -13.81
CA LYS A 131 17.02 -18.48 -14.36
C LYS A 131 15.89 -18.61 -15.39
N TYR A 132 14.99 -17.62 -15.46
CA TYR A 132 13.81 -17.69 -16.32
C TYR A 132 14.08 -17.15 -17.72
N ASP A 133 13.48 -17.77 -18.73
CA ASP A 133 13.49 -17.23 -20.08
C ASP A 133 12.51 -16.04 -20.22
N ILE A 134 12.55 -15.35 -21.37
CA ILE A 134 11.70 -14.17 -21.61
C ILE A 134 10.21 -14.52 -21.54
N TYR A 135 9.82 -15.72 -21.95
CA TYR A 135 8.42 -16.16 -21.94
C TYR A 135 7.93 -16.42 -20.50
N GLU A 136 8.73 -17.12 -19.70
CA GLU A 136 8.47 -17.35 -18.27
C GLU A 136 8.44 -16.04 -17.48
N ILE A 137 9.32 -15.09 -17.79
CA ILE A 137 9.32 -13.76 -17.19
C ILE A 137 8.01 -13.02 -17.45
N LYS A 138 7.49 -13.10 -18.68
CA LYS A 138 6.19 -12.48 -19.05
C LYS A 138 5.03 -13.14 -18.31
N GLN A 139 5.04 -14.47 -18.22
CA GLN A 139 4.06 -15.25 -17.49
C GLN A 139 4.05 -14.91 -16.00
N TRP A 140 5.22 -14.91 -15.37
CA TRP A 140 5.37 -14.54 -13.96
C TRP A 140 4.94 -13.10 -13.70
N GLY A 141 5.35 -12.14 -14.56
CA GLY A 141 5.00 -10.74 -14.40
C GLY A 141 3.48 -10.52 -14.42
N ARG A 142 2.77 -11.18 -15.33
CA ARG A 142 1.30 -11.20 -15.31
C ARG A 142 0.77 -11.80 -14.00
N ALA A 143 1.27 -12.98 -13.61
CA ALA A 143 0.81 -13.69 -12.42
C ALA A 143 0.91 -12.85 -11.14
N VAL A 144 2.00 -12.10 -11.00
CA VAL A 144 2.20 -11.13 -9.92
C VAL A 144 1.14 -10.05 -9.95
N ILE A 145 0.94 -9.38 -11.09
CA ILE A 145 -0.02 -8.28 -11.20
C ILE A 145 -1.45 -8.78 -10.95
N GLU A 146 -1.81 -9.94 -11.49
CA GLU A 146 -3.12 -10.56 -11.30
C GLU A 146 -3.35 -10.98 -9.85
N SER A 147 -2.39 -11.67 -9.23
CA SER A 147 -2.44 -12.05 -7.80
C SER A 147 -2.50 -10.82 -6.91
N SER A 148 -1.86 -9.71 -7.30
CA SER A 148 -1.90 -8.44 -6.56
C SER A 148 -3.30 -7.82 -6.53
N VAL A 149 -4.06 -7.94 -7.62
CA VAL A 149 -5.45 -7.46 -7.66
C VAL A 149 -6.32 -8.25 -6.69
N ALA A 150 -6.13 -9.57 -6.61
CA ALA A 150 -6.82 -10.43 -5.66
C ALA A 150 -6.42 -10.08 -4.22
N PHE A 151 -5.12 -10.04 -3.94
CA PHE A 151 -4.52 -9.64 -2.67
C PHE A 151 -5.08 -8.32 -2.12
N LEU A 152 -5.06 -7.25 -2.93
CA LEU A 152 -5.61 -5.95 -2.54
C LEU A 152 -7.12 -5.99 -2.30
N GLY A 153 -7.84 -6.90 -2.97
CA GLY A 153 -9.24 -7.16 -2.68
C GLY A 153 -9.46 -7.81 -1.31
N GLU A 154 -8.63 -8.78 -0.96
CA GLU A 154 -8.71 -9.51 0.31
C GLU A 154 -8.30 -8.64 1.50
N LEU A 155 -7.31 -7.77 1.32
CA LEU A 155 -6.88 -6.80 2.35
C LEU A 155 -8.02 -5.93 2.87
N ASN A 156 -8.95 -5.52 2.00
CA ASN A 156 -10.11 -4.72 2.40
C ASN A 156 -11.06 -5.45 3.36
N ASN A 157 -10.98 -6.79 3.41
CA ASN A 157 -11.82 -7.64 4.24
C ASN A 157 -11.15 -8.00 5.58
N LEU A 158 -9.86 -7.70 5.77
CA LEU A 158 -9.14 -8.04 7.01
C LEU A 158 -9.69 -7.26 8.20
N LYS A 159 -10.06 -7.98 9.27
CA LYS A 159 -10.54 -7.38 10.53
C LYS A 159 -9.50 -6.42 11.13
N THR A 160 -8.21 -6.72 11.00
CA THR A 160 -7.12 -5.86 11.50
C THR A 160 -7.09 -4.50 10.79
N ILE A 161 -7.30 -4.48 9.46
CA ILE A 161 -7.44 -3.24 8.70
C ILE A 161 -8.71 -2.48 9.12
N ASN A 162 -9.81 -3.20 9.38
CA ASN A 162 -11.05 -2.62 9.89
C ASN A 162 -10.90 -2.02 11.30
N GLN A 163 -10.12 -2.65 12.19
CA GLN A 163 -9.90 -2.20 13.56
C GLN A 163 -8.90 -1.05 13.67
N CYS A 164 -7.91 -0.99 12.77
CA CYS A 164 -6.96 0.13 12.70
C CYS A 164 -7.68 1.46 12.37
N PHE A 165 -8.78 1.38 11.62
CA PHE A 165 -9.66 2.51 11.33
C PHE A 165 -10.39 3.03 12.59
N THR A 166 -10.87 2.15 13.47
CA THR A 166 -11.66 2.55 14.64
C THR A 166 -10.80 3.09 15.78
N THR A 167 -9.56 2.62 15.94
CA THR A 167 -8.63 3.11 16.98
C THR A 167 -8.04 4.50 16.66
N THR A 168 -7.82 4.80 15.38
CA THR A 168 -7.32 6.12 14.94
C THR A 168 -8.35 7.23 15.20
N ASN A 169 -9.65 6.93 15.08
CA ASN A 169 -10.73 7.89 15.41
C ASN A 169 -10.93 8.08 16.92
N ARG A 170 -10.63 7.06 17.75
CA ARG A 170 -10.78 7.16 19.22
C ARG A 170 -9.75 8.06 19.88
N LYS A 171 -8.50 8.08 19.39
CA LYS A 171 -7.45 8.98 19.91
C LYS A 171 -7.68 10.44 19.56
N SER A 172 -8.24 10.76 18.38
CA SER A 172 -8.63 12.15 18.06
C SER A 172 -9.75 12.64 18.98
N ASN A 173 -10.75 11.82 19.30
CA ASN A 173 -11.87 12.24 20.16
C ASN A 173 -11.51 12.37 21.65
N GLN A 174 -10.50 11.63 22.15
CA GLN A 174 -10.03 11.82 23.53
C GLN A 174 -9.24 13.12 23.73
N ILE A 175 -8.52 13.59 22.69
CA ILE A 175 -7.80 14.88 22.74
C ILE A 175 -8.80 16.05 22.71
N THR A 176 -9.92 15.93 21.99
CA THR A 176 -10.95 16.98 21.94
C THR A 176 -11.76 17.09 23.24
N LEU A 177 -11.89 16.01 24.01
CA LEU A 177 -12.53 16.01 25.33
C LEU A 177 -11.61 16.62 26.40
N GLY A 178 -10.30 16.37 26.36
CA GLY A 178 -9.35 16.96 27.31
C GLY A 178 -9.14 18.48 27.15
N ALA A 179 -9.44 19.05 25.97
CA ALA A 179 -9.34 20.49 25.75
C ALA A 179 -10.56 21.28 26.27
N LYS A 180 -11.73 20.64 26.41
CA LYS A 180 -12.94 21.29 26.96
C LYS A 180 -12.96 21.37 28.48
N ASP A 181 -12.21 20.51 29.16
CA ASP A 181 -12.13 20.54 30.64
C ASP A 181 -11.07 21.53 31.16
N MET A 182 -10.24 22.09 30.28
CA MET A 182 -9.19 23.04 30.64
C MET A 182 -9.65 24.51 30.59
N GLU A 183 -10.84 24.81 30.05
CA GLU A 183 -11.46 26.15 30.09
C GLU A 183 -12.25 26.42 31.40
N ARG A 184 -12.37 25.43 32.30
CA ARG A 184 -13.03 25.62 33.61
C ARG A 184 -12.12 26.05 34.77
N PHE A 185 -10.81 26.19 34.55
CA PHE A 185 -9.84 26.46 35.62
C PHE A 185 -9.17 27.85 35.58
N THR A 186 -9.64 28.78 34.74
CA THR A 186 -9.08 30.15 34.68
C THR A 186 -10.09 31.26 34.99
N GLN A 187 -11.19 30.95 35.67
CA GLN A 187 -12.06 31.95 36.30
C GLN A 187 -12.23 31.62 37.79
N GLY A 188 -11.17 31.92 38.54
CA GLY A 188 -11.17 32.01 40.00
C GLY A 188 -10.37 33.24 40.38
#